data_AF-A0A4S5B9X6-F1
#
_entry.id   AF-A0A4S5B9X6-F1
#
_cell.length_a   1.000
_cell.length_b   1.000
_cell.length_c   1.000
_cell.angle_alpha   90.00
_cell.angle_beta   90.00
_cell.angle_gamma   90.00
#
_symmetry.space_group_name_H-M   'P 1'
#
loop_
_entity.id
_entity.type
_entity.pdbx_description
1 polymer ?
#
loop_
_entity_poly.entity_id
_entity_poly.type
_entity_poly.pdbx_seq_one_letter_code
_entity_poly.pdbx_strand_id
1 'polypeptide(L)'
;MRPVISVSRVLMDGEETGDWKLLGNALYRESLWSLPNMVPCSVTVTMLAGYDPVPPDIVRLVCSMVAAGLVQQSNGGPGAHRDESYARIDDVQIGYRQGDSEIIDALELPEGTKRALRNRFGMRGIAIGVFR
;
A
#
# COMPACT_ATOMS: atom_id res chain seq x y z
N MET A 1 3.00 -17.62 -2.08
CA MET A 1 2.19 -16.91 -3.08
C MET A 1 3.00 -15.74 -3.61
N ARG A 2 3.05 -15.55 -4.94
CA ARG A 2 3.90 -14.53 -5.58
C ARG A 2 3.01 -13.38 -6.05
N PRO A 3 3.24 -12.13 -5.61
CA PRO A 3 2.46 -10.99 -6.08
C PRO A 3 2.74 -10.65 -7.55
N VAL A 4 3.92 -10.94 -8.11
CA VAL A 4 4.14 -10.74 -9.55
C VAL A 4 3.72 -12.00 -10.29
N ILE A 5 2.71 -11.89 -11.15
CA ILE A 5 2.12 -13.00 -11.90
C ILE A 5 2.84 -13.15 -13.24
N SER A 6 3.00 -12.05 -13.97
CA SER A 6 3.72 -12.02 -15.24
C SER A 6 4.27 -10.63 -15.53
N VAL A 7 5.31 -10.58 -16.37
CA VAL A 7 5.87 -9.33 -16.92
C VAL A 7 5.70 -9.40 -18.42
N SER A 8 5.11 -8.37 -19.00
CA SER A 8 4.86 -8.30 -20.45
C SER A 8 5.89 -7.45 -21.18
N ARG A 9 6.45 -6.44 -20.53
CA ARG A 9 7.35 -5.47 -21.15
C ARG A 9 8.34 -4.90 -20.15
N VAL A 10 9.59 -4.74 -20.58
CA VAL A 10 10.62 -4.03 -19.81
C VAL A 10 11.31 -3.05 -20.74
N LEU A 11 11.39 -1.80 -20.31
CA LEU A 11 12.09 -0.73 -21.02
C LEU A 11 13.28 -0.26 -20.20
N MET A 12 14.40 0.01 -20.87
CA MET A 12 15.59 0.64 -20.33
C MET A 12 15.80 1.97 -21.05
N ASP A 13 15.74 3.08 -20.30
CA ASP A 13 15.76 4.45 -20.85
C ASP A 13 14.74 4.68 -21.98
N GLY A 14 13.61 3.96 -21.91
CA GLY A 14 12.52 4.02 -22.89
C GLY A 14 12.63 3.01 -24.03
N GLU A 15 13.77 2.33 -24.20
CA GLU A 15 13.97 1.31 -25.23
C GLU A 15 13.59 -0.07 -24.72
N GLU A 16 12.87 -0.83 -25.54
CA GLU A 16 12.41 -2.16 -25.17
C GLU A 16 13.55 -3.16 -25.15
N THR A 17 13.67 -3.88 -24.03
CA THR A 17 14.64 -4.95 -23.88
C THR A 17 13.95 -6.29 -23.67
N GLY A 18 14.55 -7.36 -24.20
CA GLY A 18 14.06 -8.74 -24.08
C GLY A 18 15.02 -9.69 -23.37
N ASP A 19 16.20 -9.23 -22.94
CA ASP A 19 17.26 -10.08 -22.37
C ASP A 19 17.13 -10.31 -20.86
N TRP A 20 15.90 -10.27 -20.36
CA TRP A 20 15.56 -10.48 -18.96
C TRP A 20 14.73 -11.75 -18.75
N LYS A 21 14.72 -12.22 -17.51
CA LYS A 21 13.92 -13.37 -17.04
C LYS A 21 13.24 -13.00 -15.74
N LEU A 22 11.96 -13.38 -15.61
CA LEU A 22 11.22 -13.24 -14.35
C LEU A 22 11.63 -14.37 -13.39
N LEU A 23 12.23 -14.02 -12.25
CA LEU A 23 12.60 -14.93 -11.17
C LEU A 23 11.82 -14.59 -9.90
N GLY A 24 10.72 -15.31 -9.66
CA GLY A 24 9.87 -15.04 -8.50
C GLY A 24 9.20 -13.67 -8.63
N ASN A 25 9.59 -12.72 -7.78
CA ASN A 25 9.13 -11.33 -7.82
C ASN A 25 10.21 -10.36 -8.34
N ALA A 26 11.32 -10.87 -8.88
CA ALA A 26 12.45 -10.08 -9.33
C ALA A 26 12.69 -10.30 -10.84
N LEU A 27 13.23 -9.26 -11.49
CA LEU A 27 13.75 -9.38 -12.84
C LEU A 27 15.25 -9.66 -12.78
N TYR A 28 15.66 -10.68 -13.51
CA TYR A 28 17.05 -11.03 -13.71
C TYR A 28 17.48 -10.71 -15.13
N ARG A 29 18.71 -10.25 -15.29
CA ARG A 29 19.36 -9.98 -16.56
C ARG A 29 20.80 -10.46 -16.44
N GLU A 30 21.33 -11.09 -17.48
CA GLU A 30 22.75 -11.49 -17.51
C GLU A 30 23.65 -10.26 -17.66
N SER A 31 23.22 -9.31 -18.49
CA SER A 31 23.81 -7.97 -18.63
C SER A 31 23.47 -7.07 -17.44
N LEU A 32 24.31 -6.07 -17.19
CA LEU A 32 24.04 -5.08 -16.15
C LEU A 32 22.80 -4.24 -16.50
N TRP A 33 21.99 -3.91 -15.48
CA TRP A 33 20.88 -2.96 -15.61
C TRP A 33 21.37 -1.51 -15.81
N SER A 34 22.56 -1.20 -15.30
CA SER A 34 23.28 0.05 -15.55
C SER A 34 24.77 -0.20 -15.34
N LEU A 35 25.60 0.49 -16.11
CA LEU A 35 27.06 0.39 -15.97
C LEU A 35 27.51 1.08 -14.66
N PRO A 36 28.56 0.57 -13.99
CA PRO A 36 29.10 1.23 -12.80
C PRO A 36 29.58 2.65 -13.13
N ASN A 37 29.38 3.58 -12.21
CA ASN A 37 29.80 4.99 -12.33
C ASN A 37 29.16 5.79 -13.48
N MET A 38 28.08 5.29 -14.08
CA MET A 38 27.30 6.02 -15.09
C MET A 38 26.06 6.67 -14.48
N VAL A 39 25.37 7.50 -15.27
CA VAL A 39 24.07 8.06 -14.91
C VAL A 39 23.08 6.91 -14.67
N PRO A 40 22.25 6.97 -13.62
CA PRO A 40 21.22 5.96 -13.37
C PRO A 40 20.31 5.76 -14.60
N CYS A 41 20.10 4.50 -14.97
CA CYS A 41 19.18 4.11 -16.04
C CYS A 41 17.77 3.98 -15.47
N SER A 42 16.77 4.48 -16.20
CA SER A 42 15.36 4.27 -15.85
C SER A 42 14.89 2.93 -16.37
N VAL A 43 14.40 2.06 -15.47
CA VAL A 43 13.82 0.77 -15.83
C VAL A 43 12.31 0.83 -15.64
N THR A 44 11.57 0.79 -16.75
CA THR A 44 10.10 0.75 -16.73
C THR A 44 9.61 -0.67 -16.95
N VAL A 45 8.80 -1.18 -16.03
CA VAL A 45 8.29 -2.57 -16.09
C VAL A 45 6.77 -2.55 -16.22
N THR A 46 6.24 -3.19 -17.26
CA THR A 46 4.81 -3.49 -17.38
C THR A 46 4.57 -4.93 -16.91
N MET A 47 3.77 -5.07 -15.86
CA MET A 47 3.53 -6.38 -15.22
C MET A 47 2.09 -6.54 -14.77
N LEU A 48 1.63 -7.79 -14.74
CA LEU A 48 0.45 -8.21 -14.02
C LEU A 48 0.88 -8.60 -12.60
N ALA A 49 0.37 -7.88 -11.61
CA ALA A 49 0.66 -8.13 -10.21
C ALA A 49 -0.61 -8.10 -9.36
N GLY A 50 -0.63 -8.93 -8.33
CA GLY A 50 -1.75 -9.12 -7.42
C GLY A 50 -1.64 -10.44 -6.68
N TYR A 51 -2.41 -10.58 -5.61
CA TYR A 51 -2.62 -11.88 -4.97
C TYR A 51 -3.92 -12.46 -5.50
N ASP A 52 -3.86 -13.66 -6.05
CA ASP A 52 -5.04 -14.43 -6.46
C ASP A 52 -4.96 -15.88 -5.95
N PRO A 53 -5.78 -16.26 -4.94
CA PRO A 53 -6.76 -15.43 -4.23
C PRO A 53 -6.15 -14.32 -3.35
N VAL A 54 -6.93 -13.26 -3.10
CA VAL A 54 -6.57 -12.20 -2.15
C VAL A 54 -6.47 -12.76 -0.73
N PRO A 55 -5.46 -12.39 0.08
CA PRO A 55 -5.32 -12.89 1.44
C PRO A 55 -6.56 -12.59 2.30
N PRO A 56 -7.09 -13.56 3.07
CA PRO A 56 -8.34 -13.39 3.83
C PRO A 56 -8.32 -12.23 4.82
N ASP A 57 -7.16 -11.92 5.38
CA ASP A 57 -6.99 -10.82 6.32
C ASP A 57 -7.13 -9.44 5.66
N ILE A 58 -6.70 -9.32 4.40
CA ILE A 58 -6.90 -8.11 3.58
C ILE A 58 -8.36 -7.97 3.18
N VAL A 59 -9.01 -9.07 2.78
CA VAL A 59 -10.46 -9.07 2.51
C VAL A 59 -11.22 -8.60 3.74
N ARG A 60 -10.93 -9.16 4.91
CA ARG A 60 -11.56 -8.77 6.18
C ARG A 60 -11.33 -7.30 6.51
N LEU A 61 -10.11 -6.80 6.32
CA LEU A 61 -9.78 -5.40 6.56
C LEU A 61 -10.64 -4.48 5.69
N VAL A 62 -10.67 -4.72 4.37
CA VAL A 62 -11.43 -3.90 3.41
C VAL A 62 -12.94 -3.98 3.72
N CYS A 63 -13.48 -5.17 3.95
CA CYS A 63 -14.89 -5.32 4.31
C CYS A 63 -15.25 -4.57 5.62
N SER A 64 -14.36 -4.61 6.62
CA SER A 64 -14.58 -3.90 7.89
C SER A 64 -14.56 -2.39 7.70
N MET A 65 -13.64 -1.88 6.87
CA MET A 65 -13.58 -0.46 6.53
C MET A 65 -14.82 -0.01 5.76
N VAL A 66 -15.27 -0.78 4.77
CA VAL A 66 -16.50 -0.48 4.03
C VAL A 66 -17.71 -0.45 4.95
N ALA A 67 -17.84 -1.44 5.85
CA ALA A 67 -18.92 -1.43 6.83
C ALA A 67 -18.87 -0.20 7.75
N ALA A 68 -17.68 0.17 8.23
CA ALA A 68 -17.50 1.36 9.08
C ALA A 68 -17.85 2.66 8.33
N GLY A 69 -17.44 2.80 7.06
CA GLY A 69 -17.78 3.94 6.23
C GLY A 69 -19.28 4.03 5.93
N LEU A 70 -19.95 2.91 5.68
CA LEU A 70 -21.41 2.88 5.48
C LEU A 70 -22.16 3.33 6.74
N VAL A 71 -21.74 2.84 7.91
CA VAL A 71 -22.32 3.25 9.20
C VAL A 71 -22.08 4.74 9.47
N GLN A 72 -20.86 5.23 9.21
CA GLN A 72 -20.56 6.65 9.35
C GLN A 72 -21.41 7.50 8.40
N GLN A 73 -21.60 7.06 7.16
CA GLN A 73 -22.44 7.75 6.18
C GLN A 73 -23.91 7.80 6.61
N SER A 74 -24.45 6.70 7.18
CA SER A 74 -25.81 6.71 7.72
C SER A 74 -25.97 7.63 8.94
N ASN A 75 -24.87 7.89 9.66
CA ASN A 75 -24.82 8.75 10.84
C ASN A 75 -24.41 10.20 10.50
N GLY A 76 -24.70 10.68 9.29
CA GLY A 76 -24.46 12.06 8.90
C GLY A 76 -23.11 12.32 8.20
N GLY A 77 -22.26 11.31 8.05
CA GLY A 77 -21.01 11.38 7.28
C GLY A 77 -19.77 11.71 8.11
N PRO A 78 -18.59 11.81 7.45
CA PRO A 78 -17.33 12.14 8.11
C PRO A 78 -17.40 13.45 8.89
N GLY A 79 -17.00 13.43 10.15
CA GLY A 79 -17.04 14.61 11.03
C GLY A 79 -18.43 15.01 11.55
N ALA A 80 -19.51 14.26 11.27
CA ALA A 80 -20.86 14.60 11.74
C ALA A 80 -21.04 14.56 13.27
N HIS A 81 -20.17 13.81 13.97
CA HIS A 81 -20.17 13.69 15.43
C HIS A 81 -18.85 14.16 16.05
N ARG A 82 -18.21 15.16 15.46
CA ARG A 82 -16.92 15.73 15.93
C ARG A 82 -16.97 16.27 17.37
N ASP A 83 -18.18 16.47 17.92
CA ASP A 83 -18.40 17.12 19.22
C ASP A 83 -18.65 16.16 20.38
N GLU A 84 -18.78 14.84 20.17
CA GLU A 84 -19.20 13.92 21.24
C GLU A 84 -18.17 12.82 21.52
N SER A 85 -17.22 13.11 22.43
CA SER A 85 -16.22 12.12 22.84
C SER A 85 -16.68 11.19 23.97
N TYR A 86 -17.70 11.58 24.76
CA TYR A 86 -18.36 10.76 25.79
C TYR A 86 -19.57 11.50 26.38
N ALA A 87 -20.66 10.79 26.70
CA ALA A 87 -21.79 11.31 27.46
C ALA A 87 -21.91 10.56 28.81
N ARG A 88 -21.77 11.27 29.93
CA ARG A 88 -22.24 10.78 31.25
C ARG A 88 -23.69 11.18 31.42
N ILE A 89 -24.54 10.18 31.62
CA ILE A 89 -25.95 10.35 31.91
C ILE A 89 -26.10 10.48 33.44
N ASP A 90 -25.66 11.58 34.02
CA ASP A 90 -26.13 12.04 35.34
C ASP A 90 -25.89 13.55 35.52
N ASP A 91 -24.73 14.05 35.09
CA ASP A 91 -24.43 15.48 34.94
C ASP A 91 -23.79 15.71 33.56
N VAL A 92 -24.43 16.50 32.70
CA VAL A 92 -23.98 16.71 31.31
C VAL A 92 -22.68 17.52 31.29
N GLN A 93 -21.56 16.81 31.18
CA GLN A 93 -20.25 17.38 30.90
C GLN A 93 -19.75 16.83 29.56
N ILE A 94 -19.62 17.73 28.57
CA ILE A 94 -19.11 17.40 27.22
C ILE A 94 -17.62 17.70 27.19
N GLY A 95 -16.79 16.68 26.96
CA GLY A 95 -15.36 16.83 26.71
C GLY A 95 -15.09 16.87 25.21
N TYR A 96 -14.39 17.89 24.72
CA TYR A 96 -13.91 17.94 23.35
C TYR A 96 -12.49 17.36 23.29
N ARG A 97 -12.25 16.36 22.45
CA ARG A 97 -10.89 15.82 22.22
C ARG A 97 -10.26 16.61 21.09
N GLN A 98 -9.37 17.56 21.41
CA GLN A 98 -8.68 18.38 20.42
C GLN A 98 -7.25 17.88 20.20
N GLY A 99 -6.86 17.58 18.95
CA GLY A 99 -5.47 17.34 18.54
C GLY A 99 -5.28 16.48 17.28
N ASP A 100 -4.08 16.49 16.70
CA ASP A 100 -3.61 15.78 15.47
C ASP A 100 -3.75 14.23 15.49
N SER A 101 -4.38 13.66 16.51
CA SER A 101 -4.65 12.23 16.66
C SER A 101 -6.15 11.89 16.57
N GLU A 102 -6.97 12.87 16.19
CA GLU A 102 -8.40 12.71 15.99
C GLU A 102 -8.67 11.95 14.69
N ILE A 103 -9.16 10.72 14.81
CA ILE A 103 -9.66 9.94 13.67
C ILE A 103 -11.04 10.51 13.30
N ILE A 104 -11.06 11.45 12.34
CA ILE A 104 -12.27 12.15 11.88
C ILE A 104 -13.08 11.26 10.91
N ASP A 105 -12.38 10.35 10.23
CA ASP A 105 -12.93 9.47 9.20
C ASP A 105 -12.78 8.01 9.63
N ALA A 106 -13.87 7.25 9.59
CA ALA A 106 -13.86 5.81 9.91
C ALA A 106 -13.04 4.99 8.90
N LEU A 107 -12.72 5.57 7.73
CA LEU A 107 -11.85 5.00 6.71
C LEU A 107 -10.37 5.32 6.94
N GLU A 108 -10.03 6.16 7.92
CA GLU A 108 -8.63 6.43 8.22
C GLU A 108 -7.96 5.20 8.85
N LEU A 109 -6.90 4.73 8.20
CA LEU A 109 -6.10 3.62 8.72
C LEU A 109 -5.24 4.07 9.91
N PRO A 110 -5.24 3.33 11.04
CA PRO A 110 -4.29 3.57 12.12
C PRO A 110 -2.84 3.44 11.64
N GLU A 111 -1.93 4.24 12.21
CA GLU A 111 -0.50 4.22 11.85
C GLU A 111 0.14 2.84 11.97
N GLY A 112 -0.26 2.04 12.96
CA GLY A 112 0.18 0.65 13.10
C GLY A 112 -0.19 -0.21 11.89
N THR A 113 -1.43 -0.06 11.40
CA THR A 113 -1.93 -0.77 10.21
C THR A 113 -1.23 -0.28 8.94
N LYS A 114 -1.06 1.04 8.78
CA LYS A 114 -0.28 1.63 7.66
C LYS A 114 1.13 1.04 7.61
N ARG A 115 1.83 0.96 8.75
CA ARG A 115 3.19 0.39 8.85
C ARG A 115 3.20 -1.11 8.54
N ALA A 116 2.24 -1.88 9.06
CA ALA A 116 2.13 -3.31 8.78
C ALA A 116 1.90 -3.58 7.28
N LEU A 117 0.98 -2.85 6.65
CA LEU A 117 0.72 -2.94 5.21
C LEU A 117 1.94 -2.52 4.39
N ARG A 118 2.62 -1.43 4.78
CA ARG A 118 3.85 -0.98 4.13
C ARG A 118 4.97 -2.02 4.21
N ASN A 119 5.15 -2.67 5.36
CA ASN A 119 6.17 -3.72 5.51
C ASN A 119 5.83 -4.95 4.65
N ARG A 120 4.54 -5.28 4.50
CA ARG A 120 4.10 -6.45 3.75
C ARG A 120 4.07 -6.24 2.23
N PHE A 121 3.68 -5.07 1.77
CA PHE A 121 3.44 -4.79 0.35
C PHE A 121 4.32 -3.69 -0.24
N GLY A 122 4.90 -2.83 0.59
CA GLY A 122 5.65 -1.66 0.17
C GLY A 122 7.14 -1.91 -0.11
N MET A 123 7.54 -3.13 -0.46
CA MET A 123 8.93 -3.41 -0.81
C MET A 123 9.36 -2.51 -1.97
N ARG A 124 10.45 -1.77 -1.75
CA ARG A 124 11.15 -1.00 -2.78
C ARG A 124 11.88 -1.99 -3.68
N GLY A 125 11.81 -1.83 -5.00
CA GLY A 125 12.60 -2.63 -5.93
C GLY A 125 14.08 -2.53 -5.57
N ILE A 126 14.75 -3.67 -5.35
CA ILE A 126 16.19 -3.73 -5.08
C ILE A 126 16.86 -4.29 -6.33
N ALA A 127 17.76 -3.53 -6.93
CA ALA A 127 18.67 -4.04 -7.94
C ALA A 127 19.92 -4.60 -7.24
N ILE A 128 20.24 -5.87 -7.47
CA ILE A 128 21.43 -6.52 -6.93
C ILE A 128 22.30 -6.92 -8.12
N GLY A 129 23.47 -6.28 -8.25
CA GLY A 129 24.50 -6.70 -9.20
C GLY A 129 25.39 -7.77 -8.54
N VAL A 130 25.53 -8.94 -9.18
CA VAL A 130 26.53 -9.93 -8.79
C VAL A 130 27.70 -9.79 -9.75
N PHE A 131 28.78 -9.17 -9.27
CA PHE A 131 30.04 -9.07 -10.02
C PHE A 131 30.84 -10.35 -9.80
N ARG A 132 31.37 -10.93 -10.89
CA ARG A 132 32.36 -12.01 -10.82
C ARG A 132 33.76 -11.43 -10.70
#